data_AF-A0A1I8H5M4-F1
#
_entry.id   AF-A0A1I8H5M4-F1
#
_cell.length_a   1.000
_cell.length_b   1.000
_cell.length_c   1.000
_cell.angle_alpha   90.00
_cell.angle_beta   90.00
_cell.angle_gamma   90.00
#
_symmetry.space_group_name_H-M   'P 1'
#
loop_
_entity.id
_entity.type
_entity.pdbx_description
1 polymer ?
#
loop_
_entity_poly.entity_id
_entity_poly.type
_entity_poly.pdbx_seq_one_letter_code
_entity_poly.pdbx_strand_id
1 'polypeptide(L)'
;WAQRVSQRNYNSEDGAVDLQLGSLLTMPLQRVMKYGLLLQEILRHTEDGEERLALESMISHVTSFCNELNSTYRAKCDQAELRGVADRIEDAKLPDWIDGLGDETATVLESYRLNLMRPMPHNGQLRRRISEGDVRFKDEKGKWNDAKCLLFTDLLLLAKSSKRNSLRLLRPPLRLDRLVLHKLSDPNNSLLLVALTDFGSVDCLMCLACDSQKATDEWSDRILQARILLAAQLQQQQQQ
;
A
#
# COMPACT_ATOMS: atom_id res chain seq x y z
N TRP A 1 -13.53 9.65 2.12
CA TRP A 1 -12.54 10.75 2.27
C TRP A 1 -12.95 11.98 1.45
N ALA A 2 -13.22 11.86 0.14
CA ALA A 2 -13.64 13.00 -0.70
C ALA A 2 -14.96 13.68 -0.28
N GLN A 3 -15.94 12.95 0.25
CA GLN A 3 -17.15 13.53 0.85
C GLN A 3 -16.87 14.40 2.10
N ARG A 4 -15.86 14.04 2.92
CA ARG A 4 -15.48 14.84 4.11
C ARG A 4 -14.73 16.11 3.72
N VAL A 5 -13.96 16.09 2.63
CA VAL A 5 -13.26 17.27 2.10
C VAL A 5 -14.27 18.25 1.50
N SER A 6 -15.33 17.75 0.86
CA SER A 6 -16.39 18.58 0.26
C SER A 6 -17.20 19.39 1.27
N GLN A 7 -17.38 18.92 2.51
CA GLN A 7 -18.14 19.66 3.53
C GLN A 7 -17.35 20.80 4.18
N ARG A 8 -16.02 20.72 4.23
CA ARG A 8 -15.20 21.67 5.00
C ARG A 8 -15.10 23.06 4.37
N ASN A 9 -15.31 23.18 3.06
CA ASN A 9 -15.14 24.44 2.31
C ASN A 9 -16.45 25.24 2.13
N TYR A 10 -17.58 24.78 2.68
CA TYR A 10 -18.89 25.44 2.49
C TYR A 10 -19.25 26.46 3.59
N ASN A 11 -18.43 26.60 4.64
CA ASN A 11 -18.70 27.46 5.80
C ASN A 11 -18.00 28.84 5.75
N SER A 12 -17.41 29.23 4.63
CA SER A 12 -16.80 30.55 4.50
C SER A 12 -17.79 31.49 3.79
N GLU A 13 -18.55 32.25 4.58
CA GLU A 13 -19.48 33.30 4.13
C GLU A 13 -18.77 34.61 3.68
N ASP A 14 -17.45 34.62 3.52
CA ASP A 14 -16.73 35.79 3.06
C ASP A 14 -16.29 35.65 1.59
N GLY A 15 -16.78 36.56 0.75
CA GLY A 15 -16.48 36.70 -0.68
C GLY A 15 -15.02 37.04 -1.03
N ALA A 16 -14.07 36.78 -0.14
CA ALA A 16 -12.65 36.81 -0.42
C ALA A 16 -12.15 35.36 -0.48
N VAL A 17 -12.15 34.79 -1.68
CA VAL A 17 -11.55 33.47 -1.88
C VAL A 17 -10.03 33.66 -1.80
N ASP A 18 -9.46 33.45 -0.62
CA ASP A 18 -8.01 33.34 -0.45
C ASP A 18 -7.56 32.04 -1.13
N LEU A 19 -7.44 32.12 -2.46
CA LEU A 19 -7.16 31.03 -3.37
C LEU A 19 -5.68 30.70 -3.31
N GLN A 20 -5.25 30.09 -2.21
CA GLN A 20 -3.97 29.41 -2.16
C GLN A 20 -3.88 28.43 -3.34
N LEU A 21 -2.76 28.39 -4.07
CA LEU A 21 -2.59 27.56 -5.28
C LEU A 21 -3.08 26.11 -5.12
N GLY A 22 -2.92 25.53 -3.92
CA GLY A 22 -3.44 24.20 -3.62
C GLY A 22 -4.96 24.06 -3.74
N SER A 23 -5.74 25.07 -3.36
CA SER A 23 -7.21 25.05 -3.49
C SER A 23 -7.62 25.11 -4.95
N LEU A 24 -7.01 26.02 -5.75
CA LEU A 24 -7.23 26.15 -7.20
C LEU A 24 -7.02 24.82 -7.94
N LEU A 25 -5.96 24.09 -7.61
CA LEU A 25 -5.65 22.80 -8.23
C LEU A 25 -6.67 21.69 -7.90
N THR A 26 -7.41 21.82 -6.79
CA THR A 26 -8.45 20.85 -6.39
C THR A 26 -9.85 21.18 -6.93
N MET A 27 -10.11 22.43 -7.35
CA MET A 27 -11.43 22.87 -7.81
C MET A 27 -11.99 22.07 -9.00
N PRO A 28 -11.19 21.70 -10.04
CA PRO A 28 -11.71 20.91 -11.16
C PRO A 28 -12.25 19.55 -10.71
N LEU A 29 -11.51 18.86 -9.83
CA LEU A 29 -11.92 17.57 -9.29
C LEU A 29 -13.19 17.71 -8.43
N GLN A 30 -13.25 18.74 -7.57
CA GLN A 30 -14.42 19.04 -6.76
C GLN A 30 -15.66 19.35 -7.63
N ARG A 31 -15.47 20.08 -8.73
CA ARG A 31 -16.56 20.43 -9.65
C ARG A 31 -17.12 19.19 -10.33
N VAL A 32 -16.27 18.30 -10.84
CA VAL A 32 -16.68 17.05 -11.48
C VAL A 32 -17.53 16.20 -10.53
N MET A 33 -17.13 16.09 -9.26
CA MET A 33 -17.87 15.32 -8.26
C MET A 33 -19.26 15.91 -7.92
N LYS A 34 -19.51 17.19 -8.22
CA LYS A 34 -20.81 17.84 -7.97
C LYS A 34 -21.83 17.59 -9.07
N TYR A 35 -21.42 17.24 -10.30
CA TYR A 35 -22.35 17.03 -11.41
C TYR A 35 -23.37 15.94 -11.11
N GLY A 36 -22.97 14.85 -10.45
CA GLY A 36 -23.89 13.78 -10.06
C GLY A 36 -25.00 14.27 -9.12
N LEU A 37 -24.65 15.11 -8.13
CA LEU A 37 -25.61 15.66 -7.17
C LEU A 37 -26.58 16.65 -7.82
N LEU A 38 -26.07 17.49 -8.73
CA LEU A 38 -26.91 18.46 -9.45
C LEU A 38 -27.88 17.76 -10.39
N LEU A 39 -27.42 16.73 -11.12
CA LEU A 39 -28.27 15.94 -12.00
C LEU A 39 -29.32 15.15 -11.22
N GLN A 40 -28.98 14.64 -10.03
CA GLN A 40 -29.95 14.00 -9.13
C GLN A 40 -31.04 14.97 -8.66
N GLU A 41 -30.69 16.22 -8.35
CA GLU A 41 -31.68 17.22 -7.96
C GLU A 41 -32.59 17.62 -9.13
N ILE A 42 -32.03 17.77 -10.33
CA ILE A 42 -32.82 18.04 -11.55
C ILE A 42 -33.78 16.88 -11.81
N LEU A 43 -33.31 15.64 -11.74
CA LEU A 43 -34.13 14.44 -11.89
C LEU A 43 -35.32 14.39 -10.90
N ARG A 44 -35.15 14.95 -9.69
CA ARG A 44 -36.21 15.01 -8.67
C ARG A 44 -37.34 15.97 -9.05
N HIS A 45 -37.06 16.93 -9.91
CA HIS A 45 -37.98 17.98 -10.35
C HIS A 45 -38.45 17.82 -11.81
N THR A 46 -38.08 16.71 -12.48
CA THR A 46 -38.50 16.40 -13.85
C THR A 46 -39.69 15.44 -13.84
N GLU A 47 -40.78 15.84 -14.49
CA GLU A 47 -42.03 15.04 -14.59
C GLU A 47 -42.14 14.25 -15.91
N ASP A 48 -41.44 14.68 -16.97
CA ASP A 48 -41.46 14.02 -18.28
C ASP A 48 -40.68 12.69 -18.27
N GLY A 49 -41.27 11.63 -18.81
CA GLY A 49 -40.72 10.28 -18.78
C GLY A 49 -39.48 10.07 -19.65
N GLU A 50 -39.43 10.68 -20.83
CA GLU A 50 -38.30 10.56 -21.76
C GLU A 50 -37.08 11.36 -21.24
N GLU A 51 -37.30 12.58 -20.76
CA GLU A 51 -36.27 13.41 -20.13
C GLU A 51 -35.71 12.76 -18.86
N ARG A 52 -36.59 12.10 -18.08
CA ARG A 52 -36.19 11.39 -16.86
C ARG A 52 -35.25 10.22 -17.17
N LEU A 53 -35.54 9.42 -18.20
CA LEU A 53 -34.67 8.32 -18.64
C LEU A 53 -33.31 8.84 -19.15
N ALA A 54 -33.31 9.95 -19.88
CA ALA A 54 -32.07 10.60 -20.32
C ALA A 54 -31.23 11.07 -19.12
N LEU A 55 -31.85 11.68 -18.10
CA LEU A 55 -31.18 12.11 -16.87
C LEU A 55 -30.63 10.93 -16.05
N GLU A 56 -31.35 9.83 -15.94
CA GLU A 56 -30.87 8.61 -15.27
C GLU A 56 -29.63 8.04 -15.97
N SER A 57 -29.64 8.00 -17.30
CA SER A 57 -28.47 7.62 -18.11
C SER A 57 -27.29 8.58 -17.88
N MET A 58 -27.52 9.89 -17.87
CA MET A 58 -26.48 10.88 -17.59
C MET A 58 -25.88 10.72 -16.19
N ILE A 59 -26.70 10.46 -15.17
CA ILE A 59 -26.23 10.21 -13.80
C ILE A 59 -25.34 8.97 -13.78
N SER A 60 -25.75 7.88 -14.43
CA SER A 60 -24.95 6.65 -14.52
C SER A 60 -23.56 6.89 -15.13
N HIS A 61 -23.49 7.65 -16.23
CA HIS A 61 -22.22 8.03 -16.86
C HIS A 61 -21.35 8.90 -15.95
N VAL A 62 -21.93 9.91 -15.31
CA VAL A 62 -21.20 10.80 -14.40
C VAL A 62 -20.69 10.03 -13.17
N THR A 63 -21.48 9.11 -12.61
CA THR A 63 -21.06 8.24 -11.52
C THR A 63 -19.91 7.33 -11.94
N SER A 64 -20.01 6.70 -13.11
CA SER A 64 -18.96 5.82 -13.65
C SER A 64 -17.66 6.61 -13.87
N PHE A 65 -17.76 7.79 -14.48
CA PHE A 65 -16.61 8.68 -14.67
C PHE A 65 -15.97 9.11 -13.35
N CYS A 66 -16.77 9.44 -12.33
CA CYS A 66 -16.24 9.77 -11.00
C CYS A 66 -15.51 8.59 -10.36
N ASN A 67 -16.01 7.37 -10.56
CA ASN A 67 -15.38 6.15 -10.04
C ASN A 67 -14.04 5.88 -10.75
N GLU A 68 -13.98 6.02 -12.08
CA GLU A 68 -12.75 5.88 -12.87
C GLU A 68 -11.70 6.93 -12.50
N LEU A 69 -12.12 8.19 -12.38
CA LEU A 69 -11.23 9.27 -11.93
C LEU A 69 -10.67 8.99 -10.54
N ASN A 70 -11.52 8.57 -9.59
CA ASN A 70 -11.09 8.26 -8.24
C ASN A 70 -10.13 7.05 -8.22
N SER A 71 -10.41 6.00 -9.01
CA SER A 71 -9.53 4.85 -9.16
C SER A 71 -8.16 5.25 -9.71
N THR A 72 -8.14 6.05 -10.78
CA THR A 72 -6.91 6.54 -11.41
C THR A 72 -6.10 7.43 -10.48
N TYR A 73 -6.78 8.34 -9.76
CA TYR A 73 -6.14 9.20 -8.77
C TYR A 73 -5.50 8.38 -7.65
N ARG A 74 -6.22 7.39 -7.11
CA ARG A 74 -5.69 6.48 -6.10
C ARG A 74 -4.48 5.70 -6.60
N ALA A 75 -4.56 5.13 -7.80
CA ALA A 75 -3.43 4.40 -8.40
C ALA A 75 -2.17 5.29 -8.53
N LYS A 76 -2.33 6.56 -8.93
CA LYS A 76 -1.21 7.51 -9.02
C LYS A 76 -0.64 7.86 -7.63
N CYS A 77 -1.48 8.09 -6.64
CA CYS A 77 -1.03 8.32 -5.26
C CYS A 77 -0.27 7.11 -4.72
N ASP A 78 -0.83 5.91 -4.86
CA ASP A 78 -0.22 4.66 -4.39
C ASP A 78 1.15 4.43 -5.08
N GLN A 79 1.27 4.75 -6.37
CA GLN A 79 2.52 4.67 -7.12
C GLN A 79 3.56 5.71 -6.66
N ALA A 80 3.13 6.94 -6.36
CA ALA A 80 4.01 8.00 -5.86
C ALA A 80 4.54 7.65 -4.46
N GLU A 81 3.69 7.11 -3.57
CA GLU A 81 4.10 6.62 -2.26
C GLU A 81 5.09 5.46 -2.38
N LEU A 82 4.81 4.50 -3.27
CA LEU A 82 5.71 3.38 -3.53
C LEU A 82 7.07 3.84 -4.05
N ARG A 83 7.11 4.79 -4.99
CA ARG A 83 8.35 5.37 -5.51
C ARG A 83 9.15 6.03 -4.41
N GLY A 84 8.49 6.83 -3.56
CA GLY A 84 9.15 7.47 -2.43
C GLY A 84 9.79 6.47 -1.46
N VAL A 85 9.20 5.28 -1.28
CA VAL A 85 9.83 4.19 -0.51
C VAL A 85 10.96 3.52 -1.29
N ALA A 86 10.76 3.22 -2.58
CA ALA A 86 11.75 2.59 -3.44
C ALA A 86 13.07 3.37 -3.49
N ASP A 87 12.98 4.70 -3.62
CA ASP A 87 14.15 5.60 -3.69
C ASP A 87 14.98 5.61 -2.39
N ARG A 88 14.39 5.16 -1.27
CA ARG A 88 15.05 5.14 0.04
C ARG A 88 15.66 3.78 0.37
N ILE A 89 15.38 2.72 -0.38
CA ILE A 89 15.78 1.36 -0.03
C ILE A 89 17.27 1.13 -0.28
N GLU A 90 17.94 0.62 0.74
CA GLU A 90 19.34 0.16 0.69
C GLU A 90 19.42 -1.28 1.17
N ASP A 91 20.23 -2.13 0.54
CA ASP A 91 20.45 -3.50 1.00
C ASP A 91 21.54 -3.52 2.07
N ALA A 92 21.26 -4.05 3.28
CA ALA A 92 22.23 -4.04 4.38
C ALA A 92 23.50 -4.84 4.08
N LYS A 93 23.35 -5.95 3.37
CA LYS A 93 24.43 -6.92 3.09
C LYS A 93 25.21 -6.59 1.82
N LEU A 94 24.73 -5.65 1.01
CA LEU A 94 25.37 -5.29 -0.26
C LEU A 94 26.82 -4.82 -0.06
N PRO A 95 27.14 -3.94 0.92
CA PRO A 95 28.52 -3.56 1.18
C PRO A 95 29.40 -4.75 1.59
N ASP A 96 28.87 -5.65 2.43
CA ASP A 96 29.61 -6.83 2.91
C ASP A 96 29.94 -7.80 1.77
N TRP A 97 29.04 -7.94 0.78
CA TRP A 97 29.28 -8.75 -0.42
C TRP A 97 30.34 -8.14 -1.31
N ILE A 98 30.32 -6.83 -1.52
CA ILE A 98 31.31 -6.12 -2.33
C ILE A 98 32.70 -6.23 -1.67
N ASP A 99 32.78 -6.03 -0.35
CA ASP A 99 34.04 -6.15 0.40
C ASP A 99 34.59 -7.59 0.35
N GLY A 100 33.72 -8.60 0.45
CA GLY A 100 34.13 -10.01 0.47
C GLY A 100 34.41 -10.63 -0.91
N LEU A 101 33.74 -10.17 -1.97
CA LEU A 101 33.81 -10.77 -3.31
C LEU A 101 34.54 -9.87 -4.34
N GLY A 102 34.87 -8.63 -3.97
CA GLY A 102 35.59 -7.66 -4.79
C GLY A 102 34.69 -6.80 -5.68
N ASP A 103 35.25 -5.70 -6.17
CA ASP A 103 34.52 -4.63 -6.87
C ASP A 103 33.84 -5.06 -8.19
N GLU A 104 34.36 -6.08 -8.88
CA GLU A 104 33.72 -6.63 -10.09
C GLU A 104 32.30 -7.15 -9.80
N THR A 105 32.03 -7.59 -8.57
CA THR A 105 30.70 -8.04 -8.16
C THR A 105 29.72 -6.89 -7.97
N ALA A 106 30.18 -5.67 -7.68
CA ALA A 106 29.31 -4.52 -7.46
C ALA A 106 28.46 -4.21 -8.72
N THR A 107 29.07 -4.26 -9.90
CA THR A 107 28.37 -4.03 -11.17
C THR A 107 27.30 -5.08 -11.43
N VAL A 108 27.59 -6.34 -11.12
CA VAL A 108 26.64 -7.45 -11.28
C VAL A 108 25.48 -7.31 -10.29
N LEU A 109 25.79 -7.03 -9.01
CA LEU A 109 24.80 -6.94 -7.93
C LEU A 109 23.80 -5.79 -8.14
N GLU A 110 24.21 -4.69 -8.77
CA GLU A 110 23.31 -3.57 -9.08
C GLU A 110 22.10 -4.01 -9.94
N SER A 111 22.29 -4.99 -10.84
CA SER A 111 21.21 -5.53 -11.70
C SER A 111 20.16 -6.33 -10.93
N TYR A 112 20.52 -6.83 -9.74
CA TYR A 112 19.70 -7.69 -8.89
C TYR A 112 19.13 -6.97 -7.66
N ARG A 113 19.32 -5.65 -7.55
CA ARG A 113 18.74 -4.87 -6.47
C ARG A 113 17.23 -4.92 -6.49
N LEU A 114 16.64 -4.92 -5.29
CA LEU A 114 15.20 -4.90 -5.14
C LEU A 114 14.61 -3.66 -5.82
N ASN A 115 13.75 -3.89 -6.81
CA ASN A 115 13.01 -2.83 -7.46
C ASN A 115 11.52 -2.96 -7.14
N LEU A 116 11.06 -2.17 -6.16
CA LEU A 116 9.66 -2.14 -5.76
C LEU A 116 8.71 -1.65 -6.86
N MET A 117 9.21 -0.89 -7.84
CA MET A 117 8.42 -0.37 -8.96
C MET A 117 8.15 -1.42 -10.03
N ARG A 118 8.86 -2.55 -10.02
CA ARG A 118 8.56 -3.67 -10.93
C ARG A 118 7.18 -4.24 -10.59
N PRO A 119 6.36 -4.58 -11.60
CA PRO A 119 5.10 -5.28 -11.38
C PRO A 119 5.27 -6.54 -10.53
N MET A 120 4.21 -6.94 -9.83
CA MET A 120 4.22 -8.15 -9.03
C MET A 120 4.45 -9.38 -9.94
N PRO A 121 5.37 -10.29 -9.60
CA PRO A 121 5.83 -11.35 -10.52
C PRO A 121 4.70 -12.26 -11.03
N HIS A 122 3.72 -12.52 -10.18
CA HIS A 122 2.69 -13.52 -10.46
C HIS A 122 1.54 -12.99 -11.28
N ASN A 123 1.19 -11.71 -11.09
CA ASN A 123 -0.02 -11.14 -11.66
C ASN A 123 0.16 -9.87 -12.50
N GLY A 124 1.39 -9.36 -12.59
CA GLY A 124 1.69 -8.16 -13.37
C GLY A 124 1.02 -6.88 -12.86
N GLN A 125 0.32 -6.92 -11.73
CA GLN A 125 -0.28 -5.73 -11.14
C GLN A 125 0.79 -4.87 -10.49
N LEU A 126 0.53 -3.57 -10.42
CA LEU A 126 1.39 -2.65 -9.70
C LEU A 126 1.31 -2.92 -8.21
N ARG A 127 2.48 -3.02 -7.59
CA ARG A 127 2.60 -3.14 -6.14
C ARG A 127 2.07 -1.88 -5.46
N ARG A 128 1.55 -2.03 -4.24
CA ARG A 128 1.12 -0.89 -3.41
C ARG A 128 1.50 -1.13 -1.96
N ARG A 129 1.82 -0.06 -1.23
CA ARG A 129 2.08 -0.13 0.22
C ARG A 129 0.75 -0.15 0.96
N ILE A 130 0.52 -1.19 1.75
CA ILE A 130 -0.68 -1.36 2.57
C ILE A 130 -0.49 -0.70 3.94
N SER A 131 0.65 -0.92 4.57
CA SER A 131 0.93 -0.39 5.91
C SER A 131 2.42 -0.23 6.17
N GLU A 132 2.76 0.73 7.00
CA GLU A 132 4.12 0.98 7.50
C GLU A 132 4.03 1.28 8.99
N GLY A 133 4.96 0.75 9.78
CA GLY A 133 5.04 1.06 11.20
C GLY A 133 6.26 0.44 11.86
N ASP A 134 6.58 0.95 13.04
CA ASP A 134 7.69 0.47 13.83
C ASP A 134 7.30 -0.83 14.56
N VAL A 135 8.20 -1.80 14.52
CA VAL A 135 8.02 -3.13 15.09
C VAL A 135 9.33 -3.57 15.74
N ARG A 136 9.23 -4.50 16.67
CA ARG A 136 10.39 -5.28 17.14
C ARG A 136 10.29 -6.65 16.53
N PHE A 137 11.42 -7.19 16.09
CA PHE A 137 11.47 -8.57 15.65
C PHE A 137 12.58 -9.33 16.37
N LYS A 138 12.32 -10.61 16.62
CA LYS A 138 13.26 -11.57 17.19
C LYS A 138 13.75 -12.47 16.07
N ASP A 139 15.06 -12.48 15.85
CA ASP A 139 15.70 -13.34 14.86
C ASP A 139 15.95 -14.77 15.39
N GLU A 140 16.51 -15.62 14.54
CA GLU A 140 16.95 -16.99 14.85
C GLU A 140 18.02 -17.02 15.96
N LYS A 141 18.74 -15.91 16.19
CA LYS A 141 19.70 -15.76 17.29
C LYS A 141 19.01 -15.42 18.62
N GLY A 142 17.70 -15.25 18.60
CA GLY A 142 16.88 -14.98 19.78
C GLY A 142 16.96 -13.55 20.29
N LYS A 143 17.57 -12.62 19.54
CA LYS A 143 17.72 -11.23 19.97
C LYS A 143 16.60 -10.36 19.37
N TRP A 144 15.96 -9.55 20.22
CA TRP A 144 15.02 -8.53 19.77
C TRP A 144 15.77 -7.33 19.18
N ASN A 145 15.31 -6.89 18.01
CA ASN A 145 15.83 -5.72 17.31
C ASN A 145 14.67 -4.85 16.83
N ASP A 146 14.86 -3.53 16.93
CA ASP A 146 13.91 -2.57 16.38
C ASP A 146 14.04 -2.49 14.86
N ALA A 147 12.90 -2.46 14.18
CA ALA A 147 12.79 -2.36 12.75
C ALA A 147 11.53 -1.57 12.36
N LYS A 148 11.49 -1.19 11.10
CA LYS A 148 10.31 -0.69 10.42
C LYS A 148 9.78 -1.79 9.51
N CYS A 149 8.53 -2.15 9.73
CA CYS A 149 7.80 -3.09 8.90
C CYS A 149 7.07 -2.35 7.79
N LEU A 150 7.25 -2.79 6.55
CA LEU A 150 6.51 -2.28 5.40
C LEU A 150 5.78 -3.45 4.73
N LEU A 151 4.45 -3.44 4.81
CA LEU A 151 3.57 -4.41 4.17
C LEU A 151 3.11 -3.86 2.82
N PHE A 152 3.30 -4.66 1.78
CA PHE A 152 2.83 -4.41 0.43
C PHE A 152 1.79 -5.45 0.03
N THR A 153 1.28 -5.34 -1.19
CA THR A 153 0.29 -6.25 -1.76
C THR A 153 0.78 -7.70 -1.95
N ASP A 154 2.07 -7.91 -2.17
CA ASP A 154 2.68 -9.23 -2.41
C ASP A 154 3.87 -9.57 -1.51
N LEU A 155 4.43 -8.60 -0.80
CA LEU A 155 5.63 -8.79 0.02
C LEU A 155 5.60 -8.00 1.33
N LEU A 156 6.42 -8.44 2.27
CA LEU A 156 6.70 -7.79 3.55
C LEU A 156 8.19 -7.46 3.64
N LEU A 157 8.53 -6.22 4.00
CA LEU A 157 9.90 -5.79 4.24
C LEU A 157 10.12 -5.46 5.70
N LEU A 158 11.30 -5.81 6.20
CA LEU A 158 11.82 -5.35 7.48
C LEU A 158 13.08 -4.52 7.22
N ALA A 159 13.04 -3.26 7.60
CA ALA A 159 14.12 -2.31 7.35
C ALA A 159 14.50 -1.56 8.62
N LYS A 160 15.72 -1.05 8.70
CA LYS A 160 16.14 -0.10 9.73
C LYS A 160 16.26 1.28 9.11
N SER A 161 15.65 2.27 9.76
CA SER A 161 15.80 3.66 9.34
C SER A 161 17.22 4.15 9.65
N SER A 162 17.84 4.83 8.68
CA SER A 162 19.14 5.48 8.81
C SER A 162 18.99 6.99 9.02
N LYS A 163 20.06 7.64 9.46
CA LYS A 163 20.12 9.11 9.64
C LYS A 163 19.86 9.88 8.34
N ARG A 164 20.14 9.29 7.18
CA ARG A 164 19.90 9.88 5.85
C ARG A 164 18.48 9.62 5.30
N ASN A 165 17.53 9.23 6.15
CA ASN A 165 16.19 8.81 5.76
C ASN A 165 16.17 7.59 4.80
N SER A 166 17.27 6.85 4.68
CA SER A 166 17.32 5.59 3.96
C SER A 166 16.79 4.43 4.81
N LEU A 167 16.23 3.44 4.14
CA LEU A 167 15.64 2.24 4.71
C LEU A 167 16.54 1.06 4.37
N ARG A 168 17.36 0.65 5.33
CA ARG A 168 18.30 -0.45 5.17
C ARG A 168 17.60 -1.78 5.42
N LEU A 169 17.43 -2.61 4.39
CA LEU A 169 16.75 -3.91 4.50
C LEU A 169 17.55 -4.86 5.40
N LEU A 170 16.90 -5.34 6.45
CA LEU A 170 17.49 -6.25 7.42
C LEU A 170 17.45 -7.70 6.95
N ARG A 171 16.50 -8.02 6.05
CA ARG A 171 16.30 -9.34 5.47
C ARG A 171 15.86 -9.23 4.02
N PRO A 172 16.04 -10.29 3.22
CA PRO A 172 15.40 -10.39 1.91
C PRO A 172 13.88 -10.18 2.01
N PRO A 173 13.24 -9.63 0.96
CA PRO A 173 11.78 -9.45 0.93
C PRO A 173 11.04 -10.76 1.16
N LEU A 174 10.11 -10.77 2.12
CA LEU A 174 9.31 -11.94 2.43
C LEU A 174 8.08 -11.96 1.53
N ARG A 175 7.92 -13.01 0.75
CA ARG A 175 6.76 -13.20 -0.11
C ARG A 175 5.52 -13.54 0.71
N LEU A 176 4.42 -12.81 0.52
CA LEU A 176 3.18 -13.03 1.28
C LEU A 176 2.49 -14.35 0.94
N ASP A 177 2.60 -14.82 -0.31
CA ASP A 177 2.06 -16.12 -0.73
C ASP A 177 2.77 -17.31 -0.06
N ARG A 178 4.00 -17.09 0.44
CA ARG A 178 4.82 -18.09 1.15
C ARG A 178 4.96 -17.84 2.64
N LEU A 179 4.30 -16.82 3.20
CA LEU A 179 4.41 -16.46 4.61
C LEU A 179 3.29 -17.11 5.43
N VAL A 180 3.61 -17.82 6.50
CA VAL A 180 2.63 -18.37 7.46
C VAL A 180 2.74 -17.63 8.78
N LEU A 181 1.59 -17.41 9.43
CA LEU A 181 1.49 -16.65 10.67
C LEU A 181 0.94 -17.54 11.78
N HIS A 182 1.58 -17.50 12.95
CA HIS A 182 1.07 -18.12 14.18
C HIS A 182 1.14 -17.13 15.33
N LYS A 183 0.06 -16.98 16.09
CA LYS A 183 0.09 -16.21 17.34
C LYS A 183 0.73 -17.07 18.43
N LEU A 184 1.71 -16.53 19.14
CA LEU A 184 2.34 -17.17 20.27
C LEU A 184 1.72 -16.67 21.57
N SER A 185 1.58 -17.56 22.56
CA SER A 185 1.13 -17.23 23.91
C SER A 185 2.30 -16.90 24.85
N ASP A 186 3.37 -16.32 24.29
CA ASP A 186 4.54 -15.91 25.07
C ASP A 186 4.26 -14.58 25.82
N PRO A 187 5.09 -14.18 26.80
CA PRO A 187 4.84 -12.95 27.58
C PRO A 187 4.73 -11.68 26.71
N ASN A 188 5.33 -11.69 25.53
CA ASN A 188 5.27 -10.59 24.56
C ASN A 188 4.09 -10.73 23.58
N ASN A 189 3.30 -11.81 23.67
CA ASN A 189 2.20 -12.17 22.76
C ASN A 189 2.57 -11.94 21.29
N SER A 190 3.73 -12.48 20.93
CA SER A 190 4.39 -12.23 19.67
C SER A 190 3.74 -13.00 18.53
N LEU A 191 3.88 -12.44 17.33
CA LEU A 191 3.43 -13.02 16.09
C LEU A 191 4.59 -13.75 15.42
N LEU A 192 4.52 -15.07 15.35
CA LEU A 192 5.49 -15.89 14.63
C LEU A 192 5.22 -15.80 13.12
N LEU A 193 6.24 -15.38 12.37
CA LEU A 193 6.27 -15.35 10.91
C LEU A 193 7.19 -16.48 10.44
N VAL A 194 6.64 -17.36 9.60
CA VAL A 194 7.36 -18.49 8.99
C VAL A 194 7.32 -18.30 7.49
N ALA A 195 8.44 -17.90 6.88
CA ALA A 195 8.58 -17.86 5.43
C ALA A 195 8.96 -19.25 4.93
N LEU A 196 8.22 -19.74 3.94
CA LEU A 196 8.44 -21.05 3.34
C LEU A 196 9.20 -20.93 2.02
N THR A 197 10.03 -21.93 1.73
CA THR A 197 10.60 -22.13 0.40
C THR A 197 9.53 -22.63 -0.58
N ASP A 198 9.86 -22.72 -1.86
CA ASP A 198 9.00 -23.35 -2.85
C ASP A 198 8.81 -24.87 -2.63
N PHE A 199 9.66 -25.49 -1.80
CA PHE A 199 9.52 -26.89 -1.38
C PHE A 199 8.64 -27.06 -0.13
N GLY A 200 8.09 -25.98 0.42
CA GLY A 200 7.30 -26.00 1.65
C GLY A 200 8.13 -26.19 2.93
N SER A 201 9.45 -26.16 2.84
CA SER A 201 10.35 -26.14 4.00
C SER A 201 10.47 -24.73 4.57
N VAL A 202 10.91 -24.61 5.82
CA VAL A 202 11.17 -23.29 6.43
C VAL A 202 12.40 -22.67 5.78
N ASP A 203 12.22 -21.47 5.21
CA ASP A 203 13.31 -20.61 4.72
C ASP A 203 13.79 -19.66 5.83
N CYS A 204 12.83 -19.02 6.51
CA CYS A 204 13.13 -18.04 7.55
C CYS A 204 12.04 -18.06 8.64
N LEU A 205 12.47 -17.89 9.89
CA LEU A 205 11.60 -17.83 11.06
C LEU A 205 11.92 -16.60 11.90
N MET A 206 10.88 -15.88 12.32
CA MET A 206 11.04 -14.70 13.19
C MET A 206 9.79 -14.45 14.01
N CYS A 207 9.94 -13.86 15.19
CA CYS A 207 8.81 -13.31 15.94
C CYS A 207 8.73 -11.81 15.69
N LEU A 208 7.52 -11.28 15.56
CA LEU A 208 7.23 -9.85 15.45
C LEU A 208 6.38 -9.44 16.64
N ALA A 209 6.71 -8.30 17.25
CA ALA A 209 5.93 -7.72 18.33
C ALA A 209 5.93 -6.19 18.19
N CYS A 210 4.80 -5.57 18.53
CA CYS A 210 4.67 -4.13 18.61
C CYS A 210 4.70 -3.66 20.07
N ASP A 211 4.59 -2.35 20.27
CA ASP A 211 4.58 -1.74 21.61
C ASP A 211 3.32 -2.07 22.41
N SER A 212 2.25 -2.49 21.73
CA SER A 212 1.00 -2.93 22.36
C SER A 212 0.46 -4.19 21.70
N GLN A 213 -0.26 -4.99 22.48
CA GLN A 213 -0.89 -6.20 21.97
C GLN A 213 -1.86 -5.91 20.84
N LYS A 214 -2.67 -4.86 20.99
CA LYS A 214 -3.61 -4.41 19.97
C LYS A 214 -2.90 -4.12 18.65
N ALA A 215 -1.75 -3.44 18.68
CA ALA A 215 -0.99 -3.16 17.47
C ALA A 215 -0.45 -4.45 16.82
N THR A 216 0.04 -5.40 17.61
CA THR A 216 0.49 -6.72 17.10
C THR A 216 -0.66 -7.48 16.44
N ASP A 217 -1.85 -7.48 17.06
CA ASP A 217 -3.05 -8.09 16.50
C ASP A 217 -3.49 -7.41 15.20
N GLU A 218 -3.51 -6.07 15.15
CA GLU A 218 -3.81 -5.34 13.92
C GLU A 218 -2.81 -5.64 12.80
N TRP A 219 -1.52 -5.82 13.12
CA TRP A 219 -0.52 -6.26 12.13
C TRP A 219 -0.79 -7.67 11.63
N SER A 220 -1.12 -8.60 12.53
CA SER A 220 -1.53 -9.95 12.16
C SER A 220 -2.72 -9.91 11.18
N ASP A 221 -3.75 -9.14 11.51
CA ASP A 221 -4.97 -9.04 10.70
C ASP A 221 -4.68 -8.42 9.32
N ARG A 222 -3.88 -7.34 9.27
CA ARG A 222 -3.49 -6.71 8.00
C ARG A 222 -2.68 -7.65 7.11
N ILE A 223 -1.73 -8.40 7.67
CA ILE A 223 -0.93 -9.36 6.91
C ILE A 223 -1.83 -10.49 6.40
N LEU A 224 -2.70 -11.04 7.25
CA LEU A 224 -3.65 -12.10 6.84
C LEU A 224 -4.60 -11.61 5.74
N GLN A 225 -5.15 -10.40 5.88
CA GLN A 225 -6.01 -9.80 4.87
C GLN A 225 -5.27 -9.61 3.54
N ALA A 226 -4.04 -9.09 3.57
CA ALA A 226 -3.23 -8.93 2.37
C ALA A 226 -2.97 -10.29 1.68
N ARG A 227 -2.68 -11.34 2.45
CA ARG A 227 -2.50 -12.71 1.93
C ARG A 227 -3.77 -13.26 1.28
N ILE A 228 -4.93 -13.11 1.92
CA ILE A 228 -6.21 -13.58 1.38
C ILE A 228 -6.51 -12.87 0.05
N LEU A 229 -6.31 -11.55 0.01
CA LEU A 229 -6.52 -10.77 -1.22
C LEU A 229 -5.57 -11.20 -2.33
N LEU A 230 -4.29 -11.40 -2.02
CA LEU A 230 -3.31 -11.91 -2.99
C LEU A 230 -3.72 -13.30 -3.51
N ALA A 231 -4.11 -14.22 -2.63
CA ALA A 231 -4.54 -15.56 -3.03
C ALA A 231 -5.77 -15.51 -3.96
N ALA A 232 -6.75 -14.67 -3.66
CA ALA A 232 -7.92 -14.48 -4.53
C ALA A 232 -7.53 -13.94 -5.91
N GLN A 233 -6.59 -12.99 -5.98
CA GLN A 233 -6.08 -12.47 -7.26
C GLN A 233 -5.35 -13.53 -8.09
N LEU A 234 -4.54 -14.36 -7.44
CA LEU A 234 -3.81 -15.45 -8.11
C LEU A 234 -4.77 -16.51 -8.67
N GLN A 235 -5.83 -16.83 -7.95
CA GLN A 235 -6.85 -17.77 -8.43
C GLN A 235 -7.61 -17.26 -9.66
N GLN A 236 -7.94 -15.96 -9.69
CA GLN A 236 -8.64 -15.35 -10.84
C GLN A 236 -7.82 -15.41 -12.12
N GLN A 237 -6.49 -15.30 -12.03
CA GLN A 237 -5.62 -15.39 -13.20
C GLN A 237 -5.39 -16.80 -13.70
N GLN A 238 -5.50 -17.81 -12.85
CA GLN A 238 -5.41 -19.21 -13.29
C GLN A 238 -6.67 -19.67 -14.05
N GLN A 239 -7.77 -18.93 -13.92
CA GLN A 239 -9.04 -19.21 -14.59
C GLN A 239 -9.22 -18.43 -15.91
N GLN A 240 -8.30 -17.51 -16.23
CA GLN A 240 -8.26 -16.74 -17.47
C GLN A 240 -7.20 -17.28 -18.42
#